data_AF-A0A7C6LWA6-F1
#
_entry.id   AF-A0A7C6LWA6-F1
#
_cell.length_a   1.000
_cell.length_b   1.000
_cell.length_c   1.000
_cell.angle_alpha   90.00
_cell.angle_beta   90.00
_cell.angle_gamma   90.00
#
_symmetry.space_group_name_H-M   'P 1'
#
loop_
_entity.id
_entity.type
_entity.pdbx_description
1 polymer ?
#
loop_
_entity_poly.entity_id
_entity_poly.type
_entity_poly.pdbx_seq_one_letter_code
_entity_poly.pdbx_strand_id
1 'polypeptide(L)'
;MRGIRREIINYCIQTNRLYESRDYHNAVFIGFDRHGVPRYATLRGTSGRRFIGEVNGTDKHFSFSIPAGNECSKLHLFESAIYLLSYCTLELLSGRDWRQDNYLSLAGIYMPKKVIEDSTLPAALTQYLEDFPKINEIALHLGNDTAGRLAARTIQNILPPPYTVSDELPKHGKDINDYLRIKLRSQCPRKHGR
;
A
#
# COMPACT_ATOMS: atom_id res chain seq x y z
N MET A 1 18.35 -2.75 -0.38
CA MET A 1 17.49 -1.55 -0.27
C MET A 1 16.22 -1.71 -1.11
N ARG A 2 15.10 -1.13 -0.65
CA ARG A 2 13.77 -1.23 -1.28
C ARG A 2 13.53 -0.23 -2.41
N GLY A 3 14.39 0.77 -2.59
CA GLY A 3 14.28 1.77 -3.68
C GLY A 3 13.32 2.93 -3.39
N ILE A 4 12.64 2.93 -2.24
CA ILE A 4 11.72 4.00 -1.83
C ILE A 4 12.52 5.31 -1.63
N ARG A 5 12.06 6.40 -2.24
CA ARG A 5 12.75 7.69 -2.19
C ARG A 5 12.69 8.30 -0.79
N ARG A 6 13.78 8.96 -0.41
CA ARG A 6 13.94 9.57 0.93
C ARG A 6 12.84 10.58 1.25
N GLU A 7 12.37 11.33 0.26
CA GLU A 7 11.26 12.28 0.39
C GLU A 7 9.99 11.60 0.92
N ILE A 8 9.60 10.45 0.34
CA ILE A 8 8.43 9.67 0.75
C ILE A 8 8.60 9.15 2.19
N ILE A 9 9.80 8.65 2.51
CA ILE A 9 10.14 8.18 3.86
C ILE A 9 10.07 9.33 4.87
N ASN A 10 10.66 10.48 4.54
CA ASN A 10 10.68 11.65 5.41
C ASN A 10 9.27 12.18 5.66
N TYR A 11 8.41 12.22 4.65
CA TYR A 11 7.00 12.55 4.84
C TYR A 11 6.33 11.61 5.84
N CYS A 12 6.52 10.29 5.69
CA CYS A 12 5.91 9.32 6.60
C CYS A 12 6.42 9.47 8.03
N ILE A 13 7.71 9.82 8.22
CA ILE A 13 8.28 10.10 9.53
C ILE A 13 7.68 11.40 10.11
N GLN A 14 7.67 12.48 9.34
CA GLN A 14 7.15 13.79 9.76
C GLN A 14 5.65 13.77 10.09
N THR A 15 4.91 12.88 9.42
CA THR A 15 3.48 12.68 9.65
C THR A 15 3.18 11.55 10.64
N ASN A 16 4.18 11.07 11.38
CA ASN A 16 4.00 10.05 12.42
C ASN A 16 3.47 8.70 11.90
N ARG A 17 3.61 8.43 10.60
CA ARG A 17 3.16 7.18 9.93
C ARG A 17 4.24 6.10 9.88
N LEU A 18 5.51 6.49 10.02
CA LEU A 18 6.64 5.56 9.95
C LEU A 18 7.63 5.84 11.08
N TYR A 19 7.95 4.80 11.85
CA TYR A 19 8.95 4.82 12.90
C TYR A 19 9.94 3.67 12.77
N GLU A 20 11.01 3.75 13.54
CA GLU A 20 11.91 2.63 13.78
C GLU A 20 11.69 2.10 15.21
N SER A 21 11.42 0.80 15.35
CA SER A 21 11.28 0.17 16.67
C SER A 21 12.62 0.14 17.40
N ARG A 22 12.63 0.45 18.69
CA ARG A 22 13.87 0.54 19.49
C ARG A 22 14.71 -0.74 19.49
N ASP A 23 14.12 -1.88 19.83
CA ASP A 23 14.90 -3.08 20.19
C ASP A 23 15.35 -3.91 18.98
N TYR A 24 14.55 -3.87 17.90
CA TYR A 24 14.76 -4.72 16.72
C TYR A 24 14.97 -3.92 15.43
N HIS A 25 14.97 -2.59 15.50
CA HIS A 25 15.16 -1.69 14.36
C HIS A 25 14.18 -1.95 13.20
N ASN A 26 13.01 -2.54 13.47
CA ASN A 26 11.96 -2.75 12.48
C ASN A 26 11.36 -1.42 12.04
N ALA A 27 10.99 -1.33 10.77
CA ALA A 27 10.12 -0.26 10.27
C ALA A 27 8.69 -0.51 10.78
N VAL A 28 8.14 0.42 11.53
CA VAL A 28 6.79 0.38 12.09
C VAL A 28 5.90 1.33 11.30
N PHE A 29 4.92 0.79 10.61
CA PHE A 29 3.94 1.51 9.80
C PHE A 29 2.66 1.69 10.61
N ILE A 30 2.30 2.93 10.89
CA ILE A 30 1.13 3.30 11.69
C ILE A 30 -0.03 3.70 10.80
N GLY A 31 -1.19 3.16 11.10
CA GLY A 31 -2.45 3.57 10.52
C GLY A 31 -3.28 4.38 11.52
N PHE A 32 -4.00 5.36 10.98
CA PHE A 32 -4.69 6.41 11.74
C PHE A 32 -6.16 6.43 11.36
N ASP A 33 -7.01 6.77 12.32
CA ASP A 33 -8.38 7.18 12.02
C ASP A 33 -8.46 8.61 11.46
N ARG A 34 -9.65 9.01 11.03
CA ARG A 34 -9.96 10.36 10.51
C ARG A 34 -9.65 11.51 11.48
N HIS A 35 -9.51 11.22 12.78
CA HIS A 35 -9.19 12.22 13.81
C HIS A 35 -7.68 12.29 14.09
N GLY A 36 -6.86 11.52 13.35
CA GLY A 36 -5.42 11.48 13.55
C GLY A 36 -5.00 10.66 14.77
N VAL A 37 -5.87 9.80 15.30
CA VAL A 37 -5.51 8.88 16.40
C VAL A 37 -4.91 7.61 15.81
N PRO A 38 -3.74 7.16 16.29
CA PRO A 38 -3.15 5.90 15.85
C PRO A 38 -4.01 4.73 16.32
N ARG A 39 -4.41 3.86 15.38
CA ARG A 39 -5.29 2.71 15.64
C ARG A 39 -4.65 1.38 15.23
N TYR A 40 -3.73 1.41 14.27
CA TYR A 40 -3.11 0.22 13.71
C TYR A 40 -1.59 0.33 13.63
N ALA A 41 -0.88 -0.80 13.77
CA ALA A 41 0.56 -0.83 13.56
C ALA A 41 1.04 -2.18 12.97
N THR A 42 1.85 -2.10 11.90
CA THR A 42 2.57 -3.25 11.32
C THR A 42 4.07 -3.05 11.37
N LEU A 43 4.81 -4.14 11.57
CA LEU A 43 6.27 -4.14 11.61
C LEU A 43 6.84 -4.85 10.38
N ARG A 44 7.94 -4.31 9.86
CA ARG A 44 8.75 -4.94 8.83
C ARG A 44 10.22 -4.91 9.23
N GLY A 45 10.87 -6.07 9.15
CA GLY A 45 12.30 -6.19 9.35
C GLY A 45 13.09 -5.31 8.39
N THR A 46 14.08 -4.60 8.92
CA THR A 46 15.03 -3.79 8.16
C THR A 46 16.34 -4.51 7.90
N SER A 47 16.61 -5.58 8.65
CA SER A 47 17.79 -6.43 8.49
C SER A 47 17.67 -7.40 7.31
N GLY A 48 18.74 -8.13 7.01
CA GLY A 48 18.77 -9.12 5.91
C GLY A 48 17.80 -10.31 6.08
N ARG A 49 17.20 -10.48 7.26
CA ARG A 49 16.21 -11.54 7.53
C ARG A 49 14.80 -10.98 7.37
N ARG A 50 13.93 -11.74 6.69
CA ARG A 50 12.54 -11.36 6.48
C ARG A 50 11.78 -11.46 7.81
N PHE A 51 11.34 -10.32 8.33
CA PHE A 51 10.42 -10.24 9.46
C PHE A 51 9.18 -9.42 9.07
N ILE A 52 8.01 -9.91 9.44
CA ILE A 52 6.70 -9.29 9.22
C ILE A 52 5.91 -9.53 10.50
N GLY A 53 5.39 -8.48 11.11
CA GLY A 53 4.57 -8.58 12.31
C GLY A 53 3.44 -7.56 12.33
N GLU A 54 2.48 -7.79 13.21
CA GLU A 54 1.42 -6.85 13.56
C GLU A 54 1.51 -6.59 15.07
N VAL A 55 1.16 -5.38 15.52
CA VAL A 55 1.12 -5.07 16.96
C VAL A 55 -0.19 -5.59 17.55
N ASN A 56 -0.10 -6.34 18.65
CA ASN A 56 -1.26 -6.91 19.33
C ASN A 56 -2.21 -5.83 19.84
N GLY A 57 -3.52 -6.10 19.78
CA GLY A 57 -4.56 -5.20 20.27
C GLY A 57 -4.80 -3.96 19.40
N THR A 58 -4.26 -3.93 18.18
CA THR A 58 -4.49 -2.85 17.22
C THR A 58 -5.60 -3.19 16.22
N ASP A 59 -6.20 -2.16 15.62
CA ASP A 59 -7.40 -2.28 14.79
C ASP A 59 -7.09 -2.16 13.29
N LYS A 60 -7.22 -3.27 12.57
CA LYS A 60 -6.89 -3.37 11.14
C LYS A 60 -7.81 -2.57 10.22
N HIS A 61 -8.98 -2.11 10.69
CA HIS A 61 -9.84 -1.19 9.92
C HIS A 61 -9.10 0.11 9.56
N PHE A 62 -8.19 0.54 10.42
CA PHE A 62 -7.43 1.77 10.25
C PHE A 62 -6.01 1.48 9.80
N SER A 63 -5.83 0.60 8.82
CA SER A 63 -4.52 0.20 8.34
C SER A 63 -3.71 1.38 7.76
N PHE A 64 -2.43 1.13 7.45
CA PHE A 64 -1.55 2.17 6.93
C PHE A 64 -2.10 2.78 5.64
N SER A 65 -2.25 4.10 5.64
CA SER A 65 -2.77 4.89 4.53
C SER A 65 -2.04 6.23 4.38
N ILE A 66 -2.13 6.81 3.19
CA ILE A 66 -1.78 8.20 2.91
C ILE A 66 -2.98 8.81 2.19
N PRO A 67 -3.80 9.63 2.88
CA PRO A 67 -4.87 10.37 2.23
C PRO A 67 -4.34 11.39 1.23
N ALA A 68 -5.13 11.71 0.22
CA ALA A 68 -4.84 12.80 -0.70
C ALA A 68 -4.71 14.13 0.05
N GLY A 69 -3.84 15.01 -0.44
CA GLY A 69 -3.65 16.35 0.14
C GLY A 69 -4.82 17.29 -0.08
N ASN A 70 -5.65 17.00 -1.09
CA ASN A 70 -6.90 17.68 -1.40
C ASN A 70 -8.00 16.64 -1.60
N GLU A 71 -9.24 17.10 -1.73
CA GLU A 71 -10.35 16.24 -2.11
C GLU A 71 -10.06 15.50 -3.43
N CYS A 72 -10.15 14.17 -3.40
CA CYS A 72 -9.89 13.29 -4.53
C CYS A 72 -10.81 12.08 -4.47
N SER A 73 -11.35 11.67 -5.62
CA SER A 73 -12.26 10.52 -5.77
C SER A 73 -11.55 9.20 -6.04
N LYS A 74 -10.22 9.21 -6.17
CA LYS A 74 -9.42 8.04 -6.52
C LYS A 74 -8.71 7.43 -5.32
N LEU A 75 -8.78 6.11 -5.22
CA LEU A 75 -8.09 5.29 -4.23
C LEU A 75 -7.18 4.25 -4.90
N HIS A 76 -5.92 4.23 -4.51
CA HIS A 76 -4.99 3.17 -4.82
C HIS A 76 -4.88 2.18 -3.65
N LEU A 77 -5.24 0.92 -3.88
CA LEU A 77 -5.28 -0.14 -2.87
C LEU A 77 -4.11 -1.11 -3.03
N PHE A 78 -3.32 -1.31 -1.98
CA PHE A 78 -2.10 -2.11 -2.00
C PHE A 78 -2.15 -3.25 -0.98
N GLU A 79 -1.47 -4.35 -1.28
CA GLU A 79 -1.31 -5.45 -0.31
C GLU A 79 -0.53 -5.02 0.95
N SER A 80 0.46 -4.13 0.80
CA SER A 80 1.34 -3.74 1.92
C SER A 80 1.75 -2.27 1.85
N ALA A 81 2.09 -1.70 3.01
CA ALA A 81 2.64 -0.34 3.12
C ALA A 81 3.90 -0.17 2.25
N ILE A 82 4.74 -1.20 2.12
CA ILE A 82 5.93 -1.15 1.25
C ILE A 82 5.54 -1.00 -0.22
N TYR A 83 4.49 -1.70 -0.69
CA TYR A 83 4.02 -1.56 -2.08
C TYR A 83 3.46 -0.16 -2.31
N LEU A 84 2.70 0.36 -1.35
CA LEU A 84 2.18 1.72 -1.35
C LEU A 84 3.31 2.76 -1.50
N LEU A 85 4.32 2.73 -0.62
CA LEU A 85 5.43 3.69 -0.70
C LEU A 85 6.30 3.51 -1.97
N SER A 86 6.34 2.29 -2.51
CA SER A 86 7.00 2.01 -3.78
C SER A 86 6.24 2.65 -4.94
N TYR A 87 4.90 2.62 -4.90
CA TYR A 87 4.06 3.30 -5.88
C TYR A 87 4.25 4.82 -5.82
N CYS A 88 4.15 5.44 -4.64
CA CYS A 88 4.41 6.88 -4.49
C CYS A 88 5.79 7.27 -5.03
N THR A 89 6.79 6.40 -4.87
CA THR A 89 8.11 6.61 -5.49
C THR A 89 8.07 6.53 -7.02
N LEU A 90 7.32 5.59 -7.61
CA LEU A 90 7.15 5.48 -9.06
C LEU A 90 6.45 6.71 -9.64
N GLU A 91 5.43 7.22 -8.95
CA GLU A 91 4.70 8.45 -9.27
C GLU A 91 5.65 9.66 -9.29
N LEU A 92 6.41 9.84 -8.20
CA LEU A 92 7.43 10.88 -8.08
C LEU A 92 8.47 10.78 -9.22
N LEU A 93 8.96 9.58 -9.53
CA LEU A 93 9.91 9.34 -10.62
C LEU A 93 9.30 9.55 -12.02
N SER A 94 7.98 9.62 -12.14
CA SER A 94 7.28 9.96 -13.38
C SER A 94 6.93 11.45 -13.48
N GLY A 95 7.33 12.26 -12.50
CA GLY A 95 7.02 13.69 -12.45
C GLY A 95 5.61 14.01 -11.98
N ARG A 96 4.88 13.03 -11.40
CA ARG A 96 3.54 13.25 -10.83
C ARG A 96 3.64 13.57 -9.34
N ASP A 97 2.72 14.41 -8.87
CA ASP A 97 2.57 14.65 -7.43
C ASP A 97 1.82 13.46 -6.80
N TRP A 98 2.59 12.62 -6.12
CA TRP A 98 2.11 11.44 -5.43
C TRP A 98 1.21 11.75 -4.23
N ARG A 99 0.90 13.02 -3.92
CA ARG A 99 -0.06 13.39 -2.87
C ARG A 99 -1.44 13.78 -3.42
N GLN A 100 -1.66 13.64 -4.74
CA GLN A 100 -2.95 13.96 -5.36
C GLN A 100 -4.01 12.88 -5.17
N ASP A 101 -3.61 11.62 -4.98
CA ASP A 101 -4.54 10.49 -4.81
C ASP A 101 -4.53 9.95 -3.38
N ASN A 102 -5.53 9.12 -3.08
CA ASN A 102 -5.59 8.38 -1.82
C ASN A 102 -4.87 7.05 -1.96
N TYR A 103 -4.16 6.61 -0.91
CA TYR A 103 -3.46 5.34 -0.89
C TYR A 103 -3.77 4.56 0.38
N LEU A 104 -4.12 3.28 0.25
CA LEU A 104 -4.46 2.40 1.37
C LEU A 104 -3.75 1.05 1.26
N SER A 105 -3.23 0.55 2.38
CA SER A 105 -2.71 -0.82 2.48
C SER A 105 -3.73 -1.76 3.10
N LEU A 106 -3.87 -2.98 2.59
CA LEU A 106 -4.65 -4.07 3.24
C LEU A 106 -3.92 -4.72 4.41
N ALA A 107 -2.68 -4.30 4.69
CA ALA A 107 -1.82 -4.87 5.73
C ALA A 107 -1.68 -6.39 5.63
N GLY A 108 -1.48 -6.90 4.42
CA GLY A 108 -1.29 -8.32 4.14
C GLY A 108 -2.17 -8.83 3.00
N ILE A 109 -2.04 -10.12 2.73
CA ILE A 109 -2.84 -10.82 1.73
C ILE A 109 -4.28 -10.91 2.24
N TYR A 110 -5.21 -10.36 1.47
CA TYR A 110 -6.62 -10.62 1.65
C TYR A 110 -6.93 -12.01 1.10
N MET A 111 -7.55 -12.86 1.93
CA MET A 111 -7.95 -14.21 1.54
C MET A 111 -9.48 -14.27 1.43
N PRO A 112 -10.03 -14.25 0.21
CA PRO A 112 -11.45 -14.46 -0.04
C PRO A 112 -11.95 -15.81 0.50
N LYS A 113 -13.26 -15.92 0.69
CA LYS A 113 -13.90 -17.22 0.91
C LYS A 113 -13.86 -18.05 -0.39
N LYS A 114 -14.12 -19.36 -0.27
CA LYS A 114 -14.17 -20.27 -1.43
C LYS A 114 -15.23 -19.86 -2.46
N VAL A 115 -16.36 -19.35 -1.97
CA VAL A 115 -17.43 -18.75 -2.78
C VAL A 115 -17.19 -17.23 -2.74
N ILE A 116 -17.02 -16.61 -3.90
CA ILE A 116 -16.65 -15.20 -4.00
C ILE A 116 -17.79 -14.32 -3.47
N GLU A 117 -19.01 -14.69 -3.79
CA GLU A 117 -20.25 -13.99 -3.42
C GLU A 117 -20.46 -13.93 -1.91
N ASP A 118 -19.92 -14.91 -1.16
CA ASP A 118 -19.99 -14.95 0.30
C ASP A 118 -18.85 -14.15 0.97
N SER A 119 -17.89 -13.64 0.19
CA SER A 119 -16.75 -12.90 0.71
C SER A 119 -17.14 -11.49 1.12
N THR A 120 -16.56 -11.01 2.21
CA THR A 120 -16.74 -9.64 2.68
C THR A 120 -15.55 -8.80 2.25
N LEU A 121 -15.76 -7.50 2.01
CA LEU A 121 -14.67 -6.57 1.74
C LEU A 121 -13.60 -6.60 2.84
N PRO A 122 -12.32 -6.34 2.50
CA PRO A 122 -11.29 -6.15 3.52
C PRO A 122 -11.69 -5.05 4.50
N ALA A 123 -11.58 -5.30 5.81
CA ALA A 123 -11.93 -4.36 6.88
C ALA A 123 -11.36 -2.95 6.67
N ALA A 124 -10.09 -2.87 6.27
CA ALA A 124 -9.42 -1.62 5.93
C ALA A 124 -10.10 -0.86 4.78
N LEU A 125 -10.50 -1.57 3.72
CA LEU A 125 -11.15 -0.96 2.57
C LEU A 125 -12.55 -0.45 2.94
N THR A 126 -13.32 -1.24 3.66
CA THR A 126 -14.66 -0.85 4.15
C THR A 126 -14.58 0.45 4.95
N GLN A 127 -13.74 0.48 5.99
CA GLN A 127 -13.58 1.66 6.84
C GLN A 127 -13.12 2.89 6.06
N TYR A 128 -12.17 2.72 5.13
CA TYR A 128 -11.65 3.84 4.36
C TYR A 128 -12.69 4.44 3.41
N LEU A 129 -13.55 3.62 2.80
CA LEU A 129 -14.63 4.13 1.95
C LEU A 129 -15.72 4.85 2.75
N GLU A 130 -15.97 4.45 4.00
CA GLU A 130 -16.85 5.15 4.93
C GLU A 130 -16.28 6.51 5.37
N ASP A 131 -14.96 6.56 5.63
CA ASP A 131 -14.27 7.80 6.03
C ASP A 131 -14.15 8.80 4.87
N PHE A 132 -14.07 8.33 3.63
CA PHE A 132 -13.88 9.13 2.43
C PHE A 132 -14.97 8.86 1.36
N PRO A 133 -16.22 9.32 1.59
CA PRO A 133 -17.38 8.94 0.77
C PRO A 133 -17.37 9.48 -0.67
N LYS A 134 -16.42 10.36 -1.01
CA LYS A 134 -16.24 10.89 -2.38
C LYS A 134 -15.44 9.95 -3.28
N ILE A 135 -14.84 8.90 -2.72
CA ILE A 135 -14.13 7.89 -3.49
C ILE A 135 -15.12 7.10 -4.33
N ASN A 136 -14.87 6.99 -5.62
CA ASN A 136 -15.64 6.17 -6.56
C ASN A 136 -14.75 5.44 -7.58
N GLU A 137 -13.45 5.79 -7.67
CA GLU A 137 -12.47 5.10 -8.51
C GLU A 137 -11.47 4.36 -7.63
N ILE A 138 -11.29 3.06 -7.87
CA ILE A 138 -10.39 2.22 -7.06
C ILE A 138 -9.44 1.45 -7.98
N ALA A 139 -8.15 1.75 -7.87
CA ALA A 139 -7.09 1.04 -8.56
C ALA A 139 -6.45 0.00 -7.63
N LEU A 140 -6.50 -1.27 -8.03
CA LEU A 140 -5.95 -2.39 -7.26
C LEU A 140 -4.51 -2.67 -7.67
N HIS A 141 -3.61 -2.65 -6.69
CA HIS A 141 -2.17 -2.88 -6.82
C HIS A 141 -1.74 -4.07 -5.94
N LEU A 142 -2.42 -5.20 -6.12
CA LEU A 142 -2.19 -6.43 -5.35
C LEU A 142 -1.09 -7.30 -6.00
N GLY A 143 -0.59 -8.31 -5.27
CA GLY A 143 0.45 -9.21 -5.77
C GLY A 143 0.09 -9.86 -7.11
N ASN A 144 1.06 -9.95 -8.02
CA ASN A 144 0.90 -10.65 -9.30
C ASN A 144 1.14 -12.17 -9.15
N ASP A 145 0.51 -12.76 -8.14
CA ASP A 145 0.47 -14.20 -7.88
C ASP A 145 -0.97 -14.68 -7.73
N THR A 146 -1.17 -15.99 -7.61
CA THR A 146 -2.51 -16.58 -7.54
C THR A 146 -3.36 -15.96 -6.42
N ALA A 147 -2.77 -15.67 -5.26
CA ALA A 147 -3.49 -15.13 -4.13
C ALA A 147 -3.90 -13.66 -4.37
N GLY A 148 -2.96 -12.84 -4.85
CA GLY A 148 -3.25 -11.44 -5.17
C GLY A 148 -4.25 -11.27 -6.32
N ARG A 149 -4.19 -12.12 -7.35
CA ARG A 149 -5.17 -12.10 -8.45
C ARG A 149 -6.56 -12.56 -7.99
N LEU A 150 -6.65 -13.55 -7.11
CA LEU A 150 -7.91 -13.97 -6.51
C LEU A 150 -8.51 -12.86 -5.63
N ALA A 151 -7.69 -12.19 -4.83
CA ALA A 151 -8.09 -11.04 -4.03
C ALA A 151 -8.62 -9.89 -4.89
N ALA A 152 -7.92 -9.56 -5.99
CA ALA A 152 -8.33 -8.47 -6.89
C ALA A 152 -9.70 -8.75 -7.54
N ARG A 153 -9.88 -9.96 -8.10
CA ARG A 153 -11.16 -10.40 -8.68
C ARG A 153 -12.30 -10.39 -7.68
N THR A 154 -12.03 -10.84 -6.45
CA THR A 154 -13.04 -10.85 -5.39
C THR A 154 -13.48 -9.43 -5.07
N ILE A 155 -12.54 -8.51 -4.84
CA ILE A 155 -12.85 -7.10 -4.54
C ILE A 155 -13.63 -6.46 -5.69
N GLN A 156 -13.25 -6.72 -6.94
CA GLN A 156 -13.97 -6.24 -8.13
C GLN A 156 -15.42 -6.75 -8.19
N ASN A 157 -15.66 -8.00 -7.81
CA ASN A 157 -17.00 -8.60 -7.87
C ASN A 157 -17.92 -8.16 -6.73
N ILE A 158 -17.37 -7.96 -5.52
CA ILE A 158 -18.18 -7.65 -4.34
C ILE A 158 -18.37 -6.15 -4.10
N LEU A 159 -17.55 -5.28 -4.72
CA LEU A 159 -17.78 -3.84 -4.69
C LEU A 159 -18.99 -3.50 -5.58
N PRO A 160 -20.09 -2.97 -5.02
CA PRO A 160 -21.25 -2.61 -5.81
C PRO A 160 -21.04 -1.28 -6.56
N PRO A 161 -21.89 -0.95 -7.53
CA PRO A 161 -22.00 0.43 -8.02
C PRO A 161 -22.19 1.41 -6.85
N PRO A 162 -21.63 2.64 -6.91
CA PRO A 162 -21.06 3.31 -8.08
C PRO A 162 -19.53 3.13 -8.25
N TYR A 163 -18.89 2.19 -7.55
CA TYR A 163 -17.43 2.04 -7.61
C TYR A 163 -16.96 1.51 -8.98
N THR A 164 -16.00 2.20 -9.59
CA THR A 164 -15.25 1.74 -10.75
C THR A 164 -13.92 1.16 -10.28
N VAL A 165 -13.68 -0.13 -10.54
CA VAL A 165 -12.54 -0.86 -9.97
C VAL A 165 -11.63 -1.41 -11.07
N SER A 166 -10.38 -0.95 -11.13
CA SER A 166 -9.36 -1.42 -12.08
C SER A 166 -8.32 -2.33 -11.41
N ASP A 167 -7.89 -3.40 -12.09
CA ASP A 167 -6.76 -4.26 -11.68
C ASP A 167 -5.49 -3.76 -12.37
N GLU A 168 -4.66 -2.97 -11.66
CA GLU A 168 -3.48 -2.29 -12.18
C GLU A 168 -2.19 -3.04 -11.78
N LEU A 169 -1.87 -4.09 -12.52
CA LEU A 169 -0.66 -4.87 -12.28
C LEU A 169 0.63 -4.10 -12.62
N PRO A 170 1.76 -4.40 -11.94
CA PRO A 170 3.05 -3.87 -12.33
C PRO A 170 3.39 -4.29 -13.77
N LYS A 171 3.98 -3.36 -14.54
CA LYS A 171 4.41 -3.65 -15.93
C LYS A 171 5.46 -4.76 -16.01
N HIS A 172 6.33 -4.85 -15.00
CA HIS A 172 7.35 -5.88 -14.86
C HIS A 172 7.52 -6.28 -13.40
N GLY A 173 7.94 -7.53 -13.16
CA GLY A 173 8.15 -8.06 -11.82
C GLY A 173 6.86 -8.57 -11.18
N LYS A 174 7.00 -9.10 -9.97
CA LYS A 174 5.91 -9.77 -9.25
C LYS A 174 5.01 -8.85 -8.42
N ASP A 175 5.51 -7.67 -8.07
CA ASP A 175 4.81 -6.69 -7.24
C ASP A 175 5.36 -5.28 -7.52
N ILE A 176 4.70 -4.25 -6.97
CA ILE A 176 5.08 -2.84 -7.19
C ILE A 176 6.50 -2.54 -6.67
N ASN A 177 6.96 -3.18 -5.58
CA ASN A 177 8.31 -2.96 -5.08
C ASN A 177 9.36 -3.57 -6.01
N ASP A 178 9.08 -4.75 -6.56
CA ASP A 178 9.93 -5.39 -7.56
C ASP A 178 10.00 -4.55 -8.85
N TYR A 179 8.86 -4.02 -9.30
CA TYR A 179 8.81 -3.11 -10.45
C TYR A 179 9.67 -1.86 -10.23
N LEU A 180 9.56 -1.22 -9.07
CA LEU A 180 10.41 -0.09 -8.70
C LEU A 180 11.90 -0.45 -8.74
N ARG A 181 12.28 -1.62 -8.21
CA ARG A 181 13.68 -2.07 -8.22
C ARG A 181 14.20 -2.30 -9.64
N ILE A 182 13.36 -2.84 -10.53
CA ILE A 182 13.71 -3.00 -11.95
C ILE A 182 13.92 -1.64 -12.59
N LYS A 183 12.97 -0.69 -12.43
CA LYS A 183 13.07 0.66 -13.00
C LYS A 183 14.34 1.39 -12.56
N LEU A 184 14.68 1.31 -11.27
CA LEU A 184 15.90 1.92 -10.72
C LEU A 184 17.20 1.29 -11.24
N ARG A 185 17.21 -0.03 -11.48
CA ARG A 185 18.36 -0.72 -12.08
C ARG A 185 18.57 -0.32 -13.54
N SER A 186 17.50 -0.19 -14.31
CA SER A 186 17.57 0.26 -15.71
C SER A 186 18.04 1.71 -15.86
N GLN A 187 17.84 2.55 -14.84
CA GLN A 187 18.30 3.94 -14.80
C GLN A 187 19.76 4.09 -14.34
N CYS A 188 20.42 3.02 -13.88
CA CYS A 188 21.81 3.05 -13.46
C CYS A 188 22.65 2.25 -14.48
N PRO A 189 23.28 2.90 -15.48
CA PRO A 189 24.15 2.20 -16.40
C PRO A 189 25.28 1.55 -15.62
N ARG A 190 25.57 0.26 -15.87
CA ARG A 190 26.81 -0.37 -15.39
C ARG A 190 27.97 0.52 -15.80
N LYS A 191 28.67 1.14 -14.85
CA LYS A 191 30.03 1.63 -15.07
C LYS A 191 30.85 0.41 -15.47
N HIS A 192 31.03 0.19 -16.76
CA HIS A 192 32.00 -0.77 -17.26
C HIS A 192 33.37 -0.21 -16.85
N GLY A 193 34.07 -0.96 -16.00
CA GLY A 193 35.44 -0.66 -15.64
C GLY A 193 36.31 -0.61 -16.90
N ARG A 194 37.13 0.43 -16.98
CA ARG A 194 38.39 0.39 -17.68
C ARG A 194 39.45 -0.02 -16.67
#